data_AF-A0A6G2VMV2-F1
#
_entry.id   AF-A0A6G2VMV2-F1
#
_cell.length_a   1.000
_cell.length_b   1.000
_cell.length_c   1.000
_cell.angle_alpha   90.00
_cell.angle_beta   90.00
_cell.angle_gamma   90.00
#
_symmetry.space_group_name_H-M   'P 1'
#
loop_
_entity.id
_entity.type
_entity.pdbx_description
1 polymer ?
#
loop_
_entity_poly.entity_id
_entity_poly.type
_entity_poly.pdbx_seq_one_letter_code
_entity_poly.pdbx_strand_id
1 'polypeptide(L)' 'ASAPQGSAPAAPAQGPRPAAPEPRPVSPEDDIPEDDDPDLDESALSGHELIVRELGATVMEEFTNE' A
#
# COMPACT_ATOMS: atom_id res chain seq x y z
N ALA A 1 41.31 -22.10 34.96
CA ALA A 1 40.22 -21.41 35.68
C ALA A 1 38.97 -21.49 34.83
N SER A 2 37.91 -22.15 35.30
CA SER A 2 36.64 -22.27 34.57
C SER A 2 35.62 -21.31 35.19
N ALA A 3 35.06 -20.42 34.37
CA ALA A 3 34.02 -19.48 34.80
C ALA A 3 32.67 -20.20 35.00
N PRO A 4 31.83 -19.77 35.95
CA PRO A 4 30.51 -20.34 36.12
C PRO A 4 29.58 -19.86 35.00
N GLN A 5 28.91 -20.79 34.33
CA GLN A 5 27.86 -20.51 33.37
C GLN A 5 26.63 -20.03 34.14
N GLY A 6 26.24 -18.76 33.95
CA GLY A 6 25.05 -18.19 34.56
C GLY A 6 23.79 -18.82 33.97
N SER A 7 22.93 -19.34 34.84
CA SER A 7 21.61 -19.85 34.46
C SER A 7 20.75 -18.69 33.94
N ALA A 8 20.38 -18.73 32.65
CA ALA A 8 19.40 -17.81 32.09
C ALA A 8 18.00 -18.13 32.65
N PRO A 9 17.17 -17.12 32.99
CA PRO A 9 15.80 -17.37 33.42
C PRO A 9 14.98 -17.94 32.25
N ALA A 10 14.24 -19.01 32.52
CA ALA A 10 13.32 -19.59 31.55
C ALA A 10 12.14 -18.63 31.31
N ALA A 11 11.87 -18.31 30.04
CA ALA A 11 10.72 -17.51 29.66
C ALA A 11 9.41 -18.26 29.98
N PRO A 12 8.36 -17.58 30.48
CA PRO A 12 7.07 -18.22 30.72
C PRO A 12 6.46 -18.67 29.40
N ALA A 13 5.95 -19.90 29.37
CA ALA A 13 5.22 -20.42 28.21
C ALA A 13 3.94 -19.60 28.00
N GLN A 14 3.81 -18.98 26.82
CA GLN A 14 2.60 -18.26 26.45
C GLN A 14 1.47 -19.27 26.20
N GLY A 15 0.42 -19.21 27.03
CA GLY A 15 -0.78 -20.02 26.82
C GLY A 15 -1.53 -19.65 25.53
N PRO A 16 -2.55 -20.43 25.14
CA PRO A 16 -3.34 -20.15 23.94
C PRO A 16 -3.93 -18.74 24.00
N ARG A 17 -3.55 -17.88 23.05
CA ARG A 17 -4.08 -16.53 22.94
C ARG A 17 -5.47 -16.59 22.29
N PRO A 18 -6.47 -15.83 22.78
CA PRO A 18 -7.75 -15.72 22.12
C PRO A 18 -7.58 -15.28 20.67
N ALA A 19 -8.38 -15.86 19.76
CA ALA A 19 -8.39 -15.45 18.36
C ALA A 19 -8.74 -13.96 18.25
N ALA A 20 -7.99 -13.22 17.44
CA ALA A 20 -8.31 -11.84 17.14
C ALA A 20 -9.64 -11.78 16.35
N PRO A 21 -10.48 -10.75 16.57
CA PRO A 21 -11.66 -10.55 15.76
C PRO A 21 -11.29 -10.36 14.28
N GLU A 22 -12.14 -10.87 13.39
CA GLU A 22 -11.95 -10.75 11.94
C GLU A 22 -12.04 -9.27 11.50
N PRO A 23 -11.24 -8.83 10.50
CA PRO A 23 -11.33 -7.49 9.97
C PRO A 23 -12.72 -7.22 9.42
N ARG A 24 -13.23 -6.00 9.61
CA ARG A 24 -14.50 -5.59 8.99
C ARG A 24 -14.33 -5.61 7.46
N PRO A 25 -15.34 -6.06 6.71
CA PRO A 25 -15.34 -5.90 5.26
C PRO A 25 -15.21 -4.42 4.92
N VAL A 26 -14.26 -4.09 4.06
CA VAL A 26 -14.09 -2.76 3.48
C VAL A 26 -15.02 -2.63 2.28
N SER A 27 -15.69 -1.48 2.12
CA SER A 27 -16.52 -1.24 0.94
C SER A 27 -15.61 -0.92 -0.25
N PRO A 28 -16.04 -1.15 -1.51
CA PRO A 28 -15.24 -0.78 -2.69
C PRO A 28 -14.91 0.73 -2.77
N GLU A 29 -15.76 1.58 -2.20
CA GLU A 29 -15.52 3.03 -2.11
C GLU A 29 -14.42 3.38 -1.08
N ASP A 30 -14.20 2.52 -0.09
CA ASP A 30 -13.16 2.68 0.95
C ASP A 30 -11.81 2.04 0.54
N ASP A 31 -11.75 1.41 -0.64
CA ASP A 31 -10.59 0.70 -1.21
C ASP A 31 -9.85 1.56 -2.26
N ILE A 32 -9.99 2.88 -2.13
CA ILE A 32 -9.28 3.87 -2.96
C ILE A 32 -8.20 4.50 -2.08
N PRO A 33 -6.96 4.63 -2.56
CA PRO A 33 -5.88 5.25 -1.80
C PRO A 33 -6.18 6.73 -1.48
N GLU A 34 -5.67 7.24 -0.35
CA GLU A 34 -5.94 8.60 0.14
C GLU A 34 -5.03 9.61 -0.55
N ASP A 35 -5.53 10.79 -0.96
CA ASP A 35 -4.74 11.82 -1.67
C ASP A 35 -3.45 12.29 -0.94
N ASP A 36 -3.33 12.02 0.37
CA ASP A 36 -2.14 12.31 1.20
C ASP A 36 -1.12 11.14 1.27
N ASP A 37 -1.39 10.00 0.61
CA ASP A 37 -0.52 8.83 0.62
C ASP A 37 0.80 9.13 -0.13
N PRO A 38 1.97 8.83 0.46
CA PRO A 38 3.27 9.19 -0.11
C PRO A 38 3.68 8.36 -1.33
N ASP A 39 2.96 7.29 -1.64
CA ASP A 39 3.09 6.51 -2.88
C ASP A 39 2.02 6.88 -3.92
N LEU A 40 1.04 7.70 -3.53
CA LEU A 40 0.26 8.52 -4.47
C LEU A 40 1.09 9.72 -4.89
N ASP A 41 2.16 9.45 -5.62
CA ASP A 41 2.85 10.51 -6.32
C ASP A 41 1.84 11.18 -7.28
N GLU A 42 1.77 12.51 -7.30
CA GLU A 42 1.15 13.32 -8.38
C GLU A 42 1.82 13.09 -9.76
N SER A 43 2.61 12.02 -9.89
CA SER A 43 3.41 11.62 -11.04
C SER A 43 2.88 10.37 -11.74
N ALA A 44 1.68 9.89 -11.38
CA ALA A 44 0.88 9.15 -12.35
C ALA A 44 0.75 10.05 -13.57
N LEU A 45 1.62 9.87 -14.56
CA LEU A 45 1.58 10.49 -15.88
C LEU A 45 0.11 10.75 -16.16
N SER A 46 -0.28 12.03 -16.20
CA SER A 46 -1.65 12.46 -16.49
C SER A 46 -2.19 11.51 -17.55
N GLY A 47 -3.38 10.92 -17.40
CA GLY A 47 -3.82 9.82 -18.27
C GLY A 47 -3.51 10.05 -19.75
N HIS A 48 -3.53 11.32 -20.19
CA HIS A 48 -3.00 11.83 -21.45
C HIS A 48 -1.58 11.37 -21.86
N GLU A 49 -0.58 11.54 -21.00
CA GLU A 49 0.81 11.16 -21.26
C GLU A 49 1.00 9.62 -21.26
N LEU A 50 0.21 8.89 -20.45
CA LEU A 50 0.15 7.42 -20.54
C LEU A 50 -0.48 6.96 -21.86
N ILE A 51 -1.55 7.62 -22.30
CA ILE A 51 -2.24 7.31 -23.55
C ILE A 51 -1.29 7.52 -24.74
N VAL A 52 -0.53 8.61 -24.77
CA VAL A 52 0.45 8.88 -25.83
C VAL A 52 1.59 7.86 -25.81
N ARG A 53 2.13 7.54 -24.62
CA ARG A 53 3.31 6.68 -24.48
C ARG A 53 3.03 5.18 -24.67
N GLU A 54 1.96 4.66 -24.08
CA GLU A 54 1.68 3.21 -24.04
C GLU A 54 0.93 2.73 -25.29
N LEU A 55 0.01 3.55 -25.81
CA LEU A 55 -0.76 3.20 -27.02
C LEU A 55 -0.15 3.78 -28.31
N GLY A 56 0.92 4.59 -28.20
CA GLY A 56 1.49 5.31 -29.33
C GLY A 56 0.51 6.30 -29.97
N ALA A 57 -0.49 6.75 -29.21
CA ALA A 57 -1.55 7.61 -29.70
C ALA A 57 -1.09 9.06 -29.86
N THR A 58 -1.74 9.82 -30.75
CA THR A 58 -1.55 11.28 -30.87
C THR A 58 -2.85 11.96 -30.45
N VAL A 59 -2.79 12.90 -29.52
CA VAL A 59 -3.97 13.67 -29.11
C VAL A 59 -4.07 14.92 -29.98
N MET A 60 -5.24 15.11 -30.61
CA MET A 60 -5.56 16.29 -31.40
C MET A 60 -6.60 17.12 -30.67
N GLU A 61 -6.41 18.43 -30.64
CA GLU A 61 -7.39 19.36 -30.12
C GLU A 61 -8.50 19.60 -31.16
N GLU A 62 -9.75 19.54 -30.72
CA GLU A 62 -10.90 19.89 -31.55
C GLU A 62 -11.15 21.40 -31.45
N PHE A 63 -11.34 22.06 -32.60
CA PHE A 63 -11.73 23.46 -32.68
C PHE A 63 -13.15 23.57 -33.22
N THR A 64 -14.03 24.27 -32.50
CA THR A 64 -15.37 24.63 -33.00
C THR A 64 -15.24 25.78 -33.99
N ASN A 65 -15.71 25.57 -35.23
CA ASN A 65 -15.75 26.60 -36.25
C ASN A 65 -17.07 27.38 -36.12
N GLU A 66 -16.99 28.60 -35.59
CA GLU A 66 -18.11 29.55 -35.46
C GLU A 66 -18.66 30.03 -36.82
#